data_AF-A0A2N2FVG7-F1
#
_entry.id   AF-A0A2N2FVG7-F1
#
_cell.length_a   1.000
_cell.length_b   1.000
_cell.length_c   1.000
_cell.angle_alpha   90.00
_cell.angle_beta   90.00
_cell.angle_gamma   90.00
#
_symmetry.space_group_name_H-M   'P 1'
#
loop_
_entity.id
_entity.type
_entity.pdbx_description
1 polymer ?
#
loop_
_entity_poly.entity_id
_entity_poly.type
_entity_poly.pdbx_seq_one_letter_code
_entity_poly.pdbx_strand_id
1 'polypeptide(L)'
;MTPSSYGWYQNLWIRLFNTTTAQWTGPFNLNYSNLGGPAGDYYSNSFEPQIAMNAAGSAVVVWKRTTGFYDSGSPYYEPPALKAMVYDNNGLTPAWKALARLDNESILPAKAKTVIDAQGNVVVVWLQEVGAVNNLYYSRLAAGAETWSAAASLENSDTQIRDFDMTVDGTGNVLVVWDQEVDSIPRFFFSLFDVDSSSWSVPVSEMIASGRLVVGMDEDGNAVAVWRMPKSGGGDGVYASRYNPAAANVFWSSPERLDTLPGTTGDPVLAVNAAGNTFVSWIQSDGTTDSVFASYLK
;
A
#
# COMPACT_ATOMS: atom_id res chain seq x y z
N MET A 1 10.30 -42.66 18.77
CA MET A 1 10.94 -41.33 18.69
C MET A 1 10.22 -40.57 17.58
N THR A 2 9.29 -39.70 17.95
CA THR A 2 8.69 -38.74 17.02
C THR A 2 9.69 -37.59 16.85
N PRO A 3 10.13 -37.25 15.63
CA PRO A 3 10.86 -36.01 15.42
C PRO A 3 9.87 -34.87 15.67
N SER A 4 10.19 -34.02 16.64
CA SER A 4 9.54 -32.73 16.86
C SER A 4 9.79 -31.84 15.65
N SER A 5 8.86 -31.79 14.70
CA SER A 5 8.86 -30.75 13.68
C SER A 5 8.26 -29.47 14.27
N TYR A 6 9.06 -28.77 15.09
CA TYR A 6 8.82 -27.36 15.36
C TYR A 6 9.02 -26.61 14.03
N GLY A 7 7.93 -26.46 13.28
CA GLY A 7 7.91 -25.60 12.11
C GLY A 7 8.07 -24.15 12.56
N TRP A 8 8.96 -23.40 11.92
CA TRP A 8 9.11 -21.97 12.16
C TRP A 8 7.88 -21.25 11.63
N TYR A 9 7.04 -20.72 12.51
CA TYR A 9 5.84 -19.95 12.15
C TYR A 9 6.18 -18.46 12.00
N GLN A 10 5.73 -17.84 10.91
CA GLN A 10 5.95 -16.42 10.67
C GLN A 10 4.89 -15.59 11.38
N ASN A 11 5.27 -15.02 12.53
CA ASN A 11 4.40 -14.17 13.32
C ASN A 11 4.54 -12.69 12.97
N LEU A 12 3.43 -11.95 13.05
CA LEU A 12 3.41 -10.50 12.92
C LEU A 12 3.60 -9.85 14.29
N TRP A 13 4.62 -9.00 14.39
CA TRP A 13 4.96 -8.27 15.61
C TRP A 13 5.00 -6.78 15.35
N ILE A 14 4.60 -5.99 16.35
CA ILE A 14 4.67 -4.52 16.29
C ILE A 14 5.37 -3.95 17.52
N ARG A 15 6.10 -2.85 17.33
CA ARG A 15 6.64 -2.02 18.41
C ARG A 15 6.11 -0.61 18.25
N LEU A 16 5.88 0.07 19.37
CA LEU A 16 5.42 1.45 19.39
C LEU A 16 6.56 2.33 19.90
N PHE A 17 6.76 3.48 19.26
CA PHE A 17 7.75 4.47 19.68
C PHE A 17 7.03 5.69 20.26
N ASN A 18 7.33 6.02 21.51
CA ASN A 18 6.83 7.23 22.13
C ASN A 18 7.81 8.37 21.85
N THR A 19 7.36 9.38 21.11
CA THR A 19 8.18 10.53 20.70
C THR A 19 8.51 11.47 21.86
N THR A 20 7.71 11.48 22.94
CA THR A 20 7.94 12.33 24.12
C THR A 20 9.01 11.73 25.03
N THR A 21 9.03 10.41 25.21
CA THR A 21 9.99 9.72 26.08
C THR A 21 11.19 9.14 25.32
N ALA A 22 11.14 9.16 23.98
CA ALA A 22 12.09 8.51 23.08
C ALA A 22 12.30 7.01 23.40
N GLN A 23 11.24 6.32 23.85
CA GLN A 23 11.29 4.90 24.22
C GLN A 23 10.45 4.04 23.28
N TRP A 24 10.93 2.82 23.06
CA TRP A 24 10.17 1.76 22.38
C TRP A 24 9.46 0.87 23.39
N THR A 25 8.20 0.52 23.11
CA THR A 25 7.44 -0.51 23.84
C THR A 25 7.13 -1.72 22.94
N GLY A 26 6.85 -2.87 23.54
CA GLY A 26 6.67 -4.15 22.84
C GLY A 26 7.96 -4.98 22.77
N PRO A 27 8.05 -5.98 21.86
CA PRO A 27 7.12 -6.24 20.75
C PRO A 27 5.81 -6.87 21.21
N PHE A 28 4.71 -6.50 20.56
CA PHE A 28 3.39 -7.10 20.72
C PHE A 28 3.09 -8.01 19.54
N ASN A 29 2.58 -9.21 19.78
CA ASN A 29 2.18 -10.14 18.73
C ASN A 29 0.76 -9.80 18.27
N LEU A 30 0.59 -9.49 16.97
CA LEU A 30 -0.71 -9.18 16.38
C LEU A 30 -1.43 -10.41 15.83
N ASN A 31 -0.74 -11.53 15.66
CA ASN A 31 -1.33 -12.77 15.15
C ASN A 31 -2.11 -13.57 16.20
N TYR A 32 -1.84 -13.35 17.49
CA TYR A 32 -2.33 -14.20 18.58
C TYR A 32 -3.65 -13.70 19.19
N SER A 33 -4.56 -13.18 18.38
CA SER A 33 -5.96 -13.08 18.81
C SER A 33 -6.51 -14.50 18.89
N ASN A 34 -6.61 -15.06 20.11
CA ASN A 34 -7.22 -16.35 20.45
C ASN A 34 -8.03 -16.96 19.30
N LEU A 35 -7.38 -17.77 18.47
CA LEU A 35 -8.10 -18.65 17.56
C LEU A 35 -8.87 -19.58 18.49
N GLY A 36 -10.16 -19.32 18.68
CA GLY A 36 -11.06 -20.10 19.54
C GLY A 36 -11.31 -21.51 19.01
N GLY A 37 -10.28 -22.15 18.44
CA GLY A 37 -10.31 -23.50 17.92
C GLY A 37 -9.88 -24.53 18.96
N PRO A 38 -10.17 -25.82 18.70
CA PRO A 38 -9.81 -26.94 19.58
C PRO A 38 -8.29 -27.00 19.83
N ALA A 39 -7.86 -27.54 20.97
CA ALA A 39 -6.44 -27.63 21.32
C ALA A 39 -5.63 -28.44 20.28
N GLY A 40 -4.60 -27.83 19.70
CA GLY A 40 -3.58 -28.51 18.89
C GLY A 40 -2.59 -27.53 18.23
N ASP A 41 -1.65 -28.05 17.44
CA ASP A 41 -0.58 -27.30 16.76
C ASP A 41 -1.12 -26.43 15.60
N TYR A 42 -1.58 -25.23 15.94
CA TYR A 42 -1.90 -24.19 14.96
C TYR A 42 -0.63 -23.60 14.37
N TYR A 43 -0.63 -23.41 13.05
CA TYR A 43 0.33 -22.54 12.42
C TYR A 43 -0.36 -21.41 11.67
N SER A 44 0.17 -20.21 11.87
CA SER A 44 -0.17 -19.02 11.10
C SER A 44 1.11 -18.45 10.53
N ASN A 45 1.13 -18.23 9.22
CA ASN A 45 2.19 -17.49 8.57
C ASN A 45 1.64 -16.16 8.07
N SER A 46 2.33 -15.10 8.44
CA SER A 46 2.01 -13.73 8.06
C SER A 46 3.10 -13.15 7.20
N PHE A 47 2.69 -12.51 6.11
CA PHE A 47 3.59 -12.05 5.06
C PHE A 47 3.23 -10.62 4.64
N GLU A 48 4.25 -9.91 4.16
CA GLU A 48 4.11 -8.59 3.53
C GLU A 48 3.24 -7.61 4.32
N PRO A 49 3.58 -7.34 5.60
CA PRO A 49 2.84 -6.34 6.36
C PRO A 49 3.03 -4.96 5.73
N GLN A 50 1.95 -4.18 5.70
CA GLN A 50 2.00 -2.75 5.46
C GLN A 50 1.40 -2.04 6.67
N ILE A 51 1.89 -0.83 6.92
CA ILE A 51 1.41 0.02 8.01
C ILE A 51 1.23 1.44 7.50
N ALA A 52 0.15 2.08 7.94
CA ALA A 52 -0.05 3.51 7.80
C ALA A 52 -0.44 4.10 9.15
N MET A 53 -0.12 5.38 9.36
CA MET A 53 -0.37 6.09 10.61
C MET A 53 -0.76 7.53 10.31
N ASN A 54 -1.71 8.07 11.07
CA ASN A 54 -2.07 9.48 10.99
C ASN A 54 -1.35 10.31 12.08
N ALA A 55 -1.45 11.64 12.00
CA ALA A 55 -0.79 12.54 12.95
C ALA A 55 -1.28 12.39 14.40
N ALA A 56 -2.47 11.84 14.62
CA ALA A 56 -2.98 11.52 15.96
C ALA A 56 -2.34 10.25 16.55
N GLY A 57 -1.56 9.49 15.78
CA GLY A 57 -0.93 8.25 16.19
C GLY A 57 -1.84 7.02 16.09
N SER A 58 -3.04 7.16 15.50
CA SER A 58 -3.83 6.01 15.07
C SER A 58 -3.15 5.34 13.89
N ALA A 59 -3.19 4.02 13.83
CA ALA A 59 -2.51 3.26 12.81
C ALA A 59 -3.37 2.11 12.28
N VAL A 60 -3.09 1.68 11.06
CA VAL A 60 -3.63 0.45 10.49
C VAL A 60 -2.47 -0.42 10.06
N VAL A 61 -2.58 -1.72 10.33
CA VAL A 61 -1.68 -2.74 9.81
C VAL A 61 -2.49 -3.70 8.97
N VAL A 62 -2.01 -3.98 7.76
CA VAL A 62 -2.57 -4.99 6.87
C VAL A 62 -1.51 -6.02 6.50
N TRP A 63 -1.91 -7.29 6.37
CA TRP A 63 -0.97 -8.37 6.05
C TRP A 63 -1.66 -9.56 5.41
N LYS A 64 -0.91 -10.35 4.66
CA LYS A 64 -1.37 -11.63 4.13
C LYS A 64 -1.22 -12.69 5.19
N ARG A 65 -2.23 -13.56 5.35
CA ARG A 65 -2.21 -14.65 6.33
C ARG A 65 -2.57 -15.97 5.67
N THR A 66 -1.77 -17.00 5.91
CA THR A 66 -2.17 -18.40 5.73
C THR A 66 -2.23 -19.07 7.10
N THR A 67 -3.24 -19.92 7.29
CA THR A 67 -3.38 -20.69 8.54
C THR A 67 -3.70 -22.13 8.21
N GLY A 68 -3.08 -23.05 8.95
CA GLY A 68 -3.42 -24.46 8.91
C GLY A 68 -3.39 -25.05 10.31
N PHE A 69 -4.08 -26.17 10.45
CA PHE A 69 -4.07 -27.01 11.63
C PHE A 69 -3.85 -28.46 11.21
N TYR A 70 -2.93 -29.15 11.89
CA TYR A 70 -2.76 -30.59 11.76
C TYR A 70 -3.51 -31.29 12.90
N ASP A 71 -4.72 -31.77 12.66
CA ASP A 71 -5.28 -32.86 13.46
C ASP A 71 -4.94 -34.20 12.82
N SER A 72 -4.83 -35.21 13.65
CA SER A 72 -4.70 -36.65 13.39
C SER A 72 -5.86 -37.25 12.56
N GLY A 73 -6.18 -36.66 11.40
CA GLY A 73 -7.14 -37.20 10.44
C GLY A 73 -7.83 -36.18 9.53
N SER A 74 -7.76 -34.87 9.83
CA SER A 74 -8.38 -33.84 8.99
C SER A 74 -7.64 -32.50 9.10
N PRO A 75 -6.80 -32.14 8.12
CA PRO A 75 -6.13 -30.86 8.15
C PRO A 75 -7.14 -29.75 7.80
N TYR A 76 -7.39 -28.85 8.76
CA TYR A 76 -8.19 -27.64 8.50
C TYR A 76 -7.27 -26.54 7.99
N TYR A 77 -7.63 -25.95 6.85
CA TYR A 77 -6.99 -24.76 6.32
C TYR A 77 -8.04 -23.65 6.29
N GLU A 78 -7.85 -22.56 7.03
CA GLU A 78 -8.60 -21.37 6.63
C GLU A 78 -8.05 -20.94 5.26
N PRO A 79 -8.93 -20.53 4.33
CA PRO A 79 -8.49 -19.97 3.08
C PRO A 79 -7.52 -18.81 3.36
N PRO A 80 -6.40 -18.71 2.62
CA PRO A 80 -5.52 -17.55 2.65
C PRO A 80 -6.34 -16.25 2.61
N ALA A 81 -5.89 -15.25 3.37
CA ALA A 81 -6.69 -14.04 3.59
C ALA A 81 -5.82 -12.81 3.78
N LEU A 82 -6.31 -11.66 3.31
CA LEU A 82 -5.86 -10.34 3.69
C LEU A 82 -6.51 -9.95 5.02
N LYS A 83 -5.65 -9.66 5.99
CA LYS A 83 -6.05 -9.29 7.34
C LYS A 83 -5.75 -7.82 7.61
N ALA A 84 -6.54 -7.23 8.49
CA ALA A 84 -6.32 -5.88 8.98
C ALA A 84 -6.59 -5.76 10.47
N MET A 85 -5.81 -4.91 11.13
CA MET A 85 -6.05 -4.44 12.49
C MET A 85 -5.81 -2.94 12.56
N VAL A 86 -6.67 -2.25 13.30
CA VAL A 86 -6.58 -0.79 13.51
C VAL A 86 -6.20 -0.55 14.97
N TYR A 87 -5.14 0.21 15.16
CA TYR A 87 -4.78 0.81 16.44
C TYR A 87 -5.46 2.16 16.53
N ASP A 88 -6.42 2.25 17.43
CA ASP A 88 -7.17 3.46 17.66
C ASP A 88 -6.53 4.25 18.81
N ASN A 89 -5.93 5.41 18.49
CA ASN A 89 -5.30 6.30 19.47
C ASN A 89 -6.17 7.54 19.76
N ASN A 90 -7.43 7.35 20.11
CA ASN A 90 -8.37 8.42 20.48
C ASN A 90 -8.01 9.23 21.76
N GLY A 91 -6.80 9.10 22.32
CA GLY A 91 -6.35 9.86 23.48
C GLY A 91 -7.00 9.50 24.82
N LEU A 92 -7.97 8.57 24.85
CA LEU A 92 -8.64 8.08 26.07
C LEU A 92 -8.13 6.68 26.46
N THR A 93 -8.39 5.69 25.60
CA THR A 93 -8.03 4.28 25.81
C THR A 93 -7.44 3.68 24.53
N PRO A 94 -6.15 3.92 24.24
CA PRO A 94 -5.54 3.44 23.01
C PRO A 94 -5.56 1.90 22.94
N ALA A 95 -6.13 1.34 21.87
CA ALA A 95 -6.33 -0.09 21.76
C ALA A 95 -6.34 -0.58 20.32
N TRP A 96 -5.97 -1.85 20.15
CA TRP A 96 -6.18 -2.56 18.90
C TRP A 96 -7.65 -2.98 18.79
N LYS A 97 -8.29 -2.65 17.66
CA LYS A 97 -9.60 -3.18 17.28
C LYS A 97 -9.50 -4.65 16.89
N ALA A 98 -10.67 -5.30 16.79
CA ALA A 98 -10.76 -6.70 16.41
C ALA A 98 -10.13 -6.97 15.04
N LEU A 99 -9.56 -8.17 14.88
CA LEU A 99 -8.99 -8.65 13.63
C LEU A 99 -10.08 -8.78 12.56
N ALA A 100 -9.86 -8.18 11.40
CA ALA A 100 -10.75 -8.28 10.24
C ALA A 100 -10.14 -9.10 9.10
N ARG A 101 -10.99 -9.79 8.32
CA ARG A 101 -10.68 -10.29 6.97
C ARG A 101 -11.25 -9.28 5.97
N LEU A 102 -10.46 -8.89 4.98
CA LEU A 102 -10.86 -7.86 3.99
C LEU A 102 -11.27 -8.45 2.65
N ASP A 103 -10.65 -9.54 2.22
CA ASP A 103 -10.91 -10.19 0.94
C ASP A 103 -12.02 -11.25 1.05
N ASN A 104 -12.66 -11.54 -0.09
CA ASN A 104 -13.72 -12.54 -0.21
C ASN A 104 -13.31 -13.76 -1.05
N GLU A 105 -12.04 -13.87 -1.43
CA GLU A 105 -11.56 -14.89 -2.38
C GLU A 105 -10.77 -16.00 -1.68
N SER A 106 -10.72 -17.17 -2.31
CA SER A 106 -9.91 -18.29 -1.82
C SER A 106 -8.44 -18.19 -2.22
N ILE A 107 -8.12 -17.31 -3.16
CA ILE A 107 -6.77 -17.04 -3.65
C ILE A 107 -6.17 -15.88 -2.87
N LEU A 108 -4.95 -16.09 -2.36
CA LEU A 108 -4.24 -15.08 -1.60
C LEU A 108 -3.96 -13.85 -2.49
N PRO A 109 -4.29 -12.63 -2.05
CA PRO A 109 -3.98 -11.43 -2.83
C PRO A 109 -2.47 -11.22 -2.97
N ALA A 110 -2.04 -10.58 -4.05
CA ALA A 110 -0.62 -10.47 -4.39
C ALA A 110 0.07 -9.32 -3.61
N LYS A 111 -0.54 -8.15 -3.59
CA LYS A 111 0.00 -6.92 -2.99
C LYS A 111 -1.14 -6.13 -2.34
N ALA A 112 -0.94 -5.65 -1.12
CA ALA A 112 -1.87 -4.74 -0.45
C ALA A 112 -1.13 -3.45 -0.06
N LYS A 113 -1.85 -2.33 0.00
CA LYS A 113 -1.42 -1.06 0.58
C LYS A 113 -2.58 -0.46 1.38
N THR A 114 -2.25 0.42 2.31
CA THR A 114 -3.24 1.08 3.14
C THR A 114 -2.85 2.52 3.43
N VAL A 115 -3.86 3.36 3.60
CA VAL A 115 -3.75 4.76 4.03
C VAL A 115 -4.77 5.02 5.13
N ILE A 116 -4.47 6.00 5.99
CA ILE A 116 -5.37 6.49 7.03
C ILE A 116 -5.32 8.02 7.04
N ASP A 117 -6.48 8.66 7.01
CA ASP A 117 -6.56 10.12 7.06
C ASP A 117 -6.50 10.67 8.50
N ALA A 118 -6.54 11.99 8.64
CA ALA A 118 -6.49 12.66 9.93
C ALA A 118 -7.69 12.33 10.84
N GLN A 119 -8.85 12.03 10.24
CA GLN A 119 -10.09 11.68 10.94
C GLN A 119 -10.11 10.20 11.36
N GLY A 120 -9.23 9.37 10.80
CA GLY A 120 -9.15 7.94 11.06
C GLY A 120 -9.98 7.10 10.08
N ASN A 121 -10.41 7.65 8.94
CA ASN A 121 -10.91 6.83 7.85
C ASN A 121 -9.74 6.06 7.25
N VAL A 122 -9.97 4.78 6.95
CA VAL A 122 -8.96 3.88 6.42
C VAL A 122 -9.41 3.35 5.07
N VAL A 123 -8.50 3.36 4.11
CA VAL A 123 -8.66 2.66 2.83
C VAL A 123 -7.56 1.64 2.69
N VAL A 124 -7.94 0.43 2.29
CA VAL A 124 -7.02 -0.64 1.92
C VAL A 124 -7.30 -1.01 0.47
N VAL A 125 -6.25 -1.02 -0.35
CA VAL A 125 -6.31 -1.44 -1.76
C VAL A 125 -5.39 -2.63 -1.95
N TRP A 126 -5.82 -3.62 -2.73
CA TRP A 126 -5.01 -4.79 -3.04
C TRP A 126 -5.21 -5.30 -4.46
N LEU A 127 -4.22 -6.05 -4.95
CA LEU A 127 -4.33 -6.87 -6.14
C LEU A 127 -4.95 -8.21 -5.79
N GLN A 128 -6.11 -8.49 -6.37
CA GLN A 128 -6.80 -9.76 -6.27
C GLN A 128 -6.79 -10.45 -7.63
N GLU A 129 -6.32 -11.70 -7.65
CA GLU A 129 -6.49 -12.55 -8.83
C GLU A 129 -7.95 -13.01 -8.90
N VAL A 130 -8.63 -12.62 -9.98
CA VAL A 130 -9.98 -13.08 -10.31
C VAL A 130 -9.97 -13.58 -11.75
N GLY A 131 -10.23 -14.87 -11.92
CA GLY A 131 -10.04 -15.55 -13.22
C GLY A 131 -8.57 -15.82 -13.50
N ALA A 132 -7.93 -14.97 -14.31
CA ALA A 132 -6.54 -15.16 -14.75
C ALA A 132 -5.68 -13.88 -14.70
N VAL A 133 -6.24 -12.76 -14.21
CA VAL A 133 -5.55 -11.48 -14.10
C VAL A 133 -5.72 -10.88 -12.71
N ASN A 134 -4.76 -10.06 -12.30
CA ASN A 134 -4.88 -9.27 -11.08
C ASN A 134 -5.61 -7.95 -11.36
N ASN A 135 -6.65 -7.72 -10.56
CA ASN A 135 -7.47 -6.52 -10.57
C ASN A 135 -7.34 -5.77 -9.23
N LEU A 136 -7.62 -4.47 -9.22
CA LEU A 136 -7.62 -3.68 -7.99
C LEU A 136 -8.94 -3.83 -7.25
N TYR A 137 -8.83 -4.23 -5.98
CA TYR A 137 -9.94 -4.30 -5.03
C TYR A 137 -9.66 -3.39 -3.85
N TYR A 138 -10.72 -2.99 -3.16
CA TYR A 138 -10.61 -2.16 -1.98
C TYR A 138 -11.65 -2.49 -0.91
N SER A 139 -11.34 -2.10 0.32
CA SER A 139 -12.23 -2.09 1.47
C SER A 139 -11.90 -0.88 2.34
N ARG A 140 -12.90 -0.36 3.04
CA ARG A 140 -12.81 0.88 3.80
C ARG A 140 -13.31 0.67 5.21
N LEU A 141 -12.74 1.41 6.15
CA LEU A 141 -13.27 1.58 7.49
C LEU A 141 -13.48 3.08 7.71
N ALA A 142 -14.73 3.50 7.83
CA ALA A 142 -15.04 4.88 8.19
C ALA A 142 -14.58 5.17 9.62
N ALA A 143 -14.21 6.42 9.90
CA ALA A 143 -13.82 6.88 11.23
C ALA A 143 -14.92 6.54 12.26
N GLY A 144 -14.52 5.91 13.37
CA GLY A 144 -15.45 5.47 14.42
C GLY A 144 -16.30 4.24 14.07
N ALA A 145 -16.21 3.68 12.86
CA ALA A 145 -16.91 2.45 12.52
C ALA A 145 -16.25 1.21 13.16
N GLU A 146 -17.06 0.18 13.39
CA GLU A 146 -16.62 -1.12 13.92
C GLU A 146 -16.43 -2.18 12.81
N THR A 147 -17.03 -1.95 11.64
CA THR A 147 -17.07 -2.92 10.54
C THR A 147 -16.51 -2.31 9.27
N TRP A 148 -15.64 -3.07 8.60
CA TRP A 148 -15.16 -2.77 7.26
C TRP A 148 -16.28 -2.89 6.23
N SER A 149 -16.20 -2.11 5.15
CA SER A 149 -17.04 -2.32 3.98
C SER A 149 -16.73 -3.68 3.35
N ALA A 150 -17.71 -4.26 2.65
CA ALA A 150 -17.43 -5.40 1.79
C ALA A 150 -16.34 -5.05 0.76
N ALA A 151 -15.56 -6.05 0.35
CA ALA A 151 -14.63 -5.92 -0.75
C ALA A 151 -15.38 -5.50 -2.03
N ALA A 152 -14.87 -4.49 -2.72
CA ALA A 152 -15.39 -4.03 -3.99
C ALA A 152 -14.25 -3.87 -5.00
N SER A 153 -14.57 -4.06 -6.29
CA SER A 153 -13.61 -3.82 -7.37
C SER A 153 -13.47 -2.32 -7.58
N LEU A 154 -12.23 -1.84 -7.66
CA LEU A 154 -11.87 -0.49 -8.12
C LEU A 154 -11.69 -0.50 -9.64
N GLU A 155 -11.02 -1.54 -10.14
CA GLU A 155 -10.75 -1.77 -11.55
C GLU A 155 -11.03 -3.26 -11.83
N ASN A 156 -11.59 -3.61 -12.99
CA ASN A 156 -12.08 -4.96 -13.30
C ASN A 156 -11.96 -5.37 -14.78
N SER A 157 -11.01 -4.80 -15.51
CA SER A 157 -10.74 -5.23 -16.88
C SER A 157 -10.12 -6.63 -16.95
N ASP A 158 -9.92 -7.12 -18.16
CA ASP A 158 -9.25 -8.38 -18.46
C ASP A 158 -7.73 -8.21 -18.65
N THR A 159 -7.18 -7.06 -18.26
CA THR A 159 -5.76 -6.74 -18.44
C THR A 159 -5.01 -6.70 -17.11
N GLN A 160 -3.84 -7.34 -17.09
CA GLN A 160 -3.04 -7.49 -15.88
C GLN A 160 -2.51 -6.13 -15.38
N ILE A 161 -2.82 -5.84 -14.11
CA ILE A 161 -2.14 -4.78 -13.34
C ILE A 161 -0.86 -5.36 -12.72
N ARG A 162 0.29 -4.72 -12.92
CA ARG A 162 1.58 -5.27 -12.42
C ARG A 162 1.97 -4.63 -11.09
N ASP A 163 1.72 -3.34 -10.95
CA ASP A 163 2.08 -2.58 -9.77
C ASP A 163 1.12 -1.41 -9.52
N PHE A 164 1.02 -0.99 -8.27
CA PHE A 164 0.25 0.18 -7.87
C PHE A 164 0.84 0.89 -6.64
N ASP A 165 0.48 2.16 -6.51
CA ASP A 165 0.69 2.97 -5.32
C ASP A 165 -0.54 3.80 -4.98
N MET A 166 -0.61 4.28 -3.73
CA MET A 166 -1.74 5.06 -3.25
C MET A 166 -1.31 6.07 -2.20
N THR A 167 -2.07 7.16 -2.10
CA THR A 167 -1.85 8.25 -1.13
C THR A 167 -3.18 8.88 -0.75
N VAL A 168 -3.21 9.63 0.35
CA VAL A 168 -4.41 10.28 0.89
C VAL A 168 -4.12 11.75 1.19
N ASP A 169 -5.06 12.64 0.88
CA ASP A 169 -4.96 14.06 1.23
C ASP A 169 -5.46 14.36 2.66
N GLY A 170 -5.42 15.63 3.05
CA GLY A 170 -5.86 16.09 4.38
C GLY A 170 -7.37 16.01 4.61
N THR A 171 -8.15 15.85 3.54
CA THR A 171 -9.62 15.74 3.58
C THR A 171 -10.11 14.30 3.57
N GLY A 172 -9.26 13.35 3.19
CA GLY A 172 -9.57 11.92 3.11
C GLY A 172 -9.78 11.40 1.69
N ASN A 173 -9.54 12.21 0.65
CA ASN A 173 -9.56 11.70 -0.72
C ASN A 173 -8.33 10.82 -0.97
N VAL A 174 -8.53 9.72 -1.68
CA VAL A 174 -7.46 8.74 -1.92
C VAL A 174 -7.17 8.66 -3.40
N LEU A 175 -5.93 8.95 -3.79
CA LEU A 175 -5.46 8.74 -5.15
C LEU A 175 -4.78 7.38 -5.24
N VAL A 176 -5.25 6.54 -6.16
CA VAL A 176 -4.59 5.28 -6.53
C VAL A 176 -4.05 5.42 -7.93
N VAL A 177 -2.80 5.02 -8.12
CA VAL A 177 -2.11 5.02 -9.41
C VAL A 177 -1.55 3.63 -9.68
N TRP A 178 -1.63 3.15 -10.92
CA TRP A 178 -1.18 1.80 -11.27
C TRP A 178 -0.66 1.70 -12.69
N ASP A 179 0.14 0.67 -12.94
CA ASP A 179 0.55 0.32 -14.30
C ASP A 179 -0.30 -0.85 -14.84
N GLN A 180 -0.72 -0.70 -16.10
CA GLN A 180 -1.56 -1.68 -16.76
C GLN A 180 -1.25 -1.69 -18.24
N GLU A 181 -1.28 -2.87 -18.85
CA GLU A 181 -1.07 -3.03 -20.28
C GLU A 181 -2.40 -3.21 -21.00
N VAL A 182 -2.79 -2.21 -21.79
CA VAL A 182 -4.02 -2.23 -22.59
C VAL A 182 -3.62 -2.19 -24.05
N ASP A 183 -4.13 -3.14 -24.85
CA ASP A 183 -3.79 -3.30 -26.27
C ASP A 183 -2.27 -3.44 -26.53
N SER A 184 -1.57 -4.16 -25.65
CA SER A 184 -0.09 -4.30 -25.66
C SER A 184 0.68 -2.98 -25.44
N ILE A 185 0.01 -1.94 -24.96
CA ILE A 185 0.61 -0.64 -24.64
C ILE A 185 0.60 -0.46 -23.12
N PRO A 186 1.78 -0.33 -22.47
CA PRO A 186 1.83 -0.02 -21.06
C PRO A 186 1.41 1.42 -20.80
N ARG A 187 0.55 1.61 -19.79
CA ARG A 187 0.02 2.89 -19.38
C ARG A 187 0.05 3.00 -17.87
N PHE A 188 0.18 4.24 -17.39
CA PHE A 188 -0.19 4.55 -16.02
C PHE A 188 -1.61 5.09 -15.97
N PHE A 189 -2.42 4.45 -15.15
CA PHE A 189 -3.77 4.87 -14.83
C PHE A 189 -3.83 5.46 -13.43
N PHE A 190 -4.88 6.23 -13.19
CA PHE A 190 -5.24 6.68 -11.84
C PHE A 190 -6.75 6.70 -11.65
N SER A 191 -7.16 6.66 -10.38
CA SER A 191 -8.53 6.86 -9.93
C SER A 191 -8.50 7.55 -8.58
N LEU A 192 -9.42 8.50 -8.38
CA LEU A 192 -9.57 9.27 -7.16
C LEU A 192 -10.81 8.79 -6.40
N PHE A 193 -10.64 8.41 -5.14
CA PHE A 193 -11.75 8.23 -4.22
C PHE A 193 -12.12 9.59 -3.63
N ASP A 194 -13.35 10.02 -3.88
CA ASP A 194 -13.95 11.20 -3.28
C ASP A 194 -14.64 10.77 -1.97
N VAL A 195 -14.22 11.37 -0.86
CA VAL A 195 -14.73 11.03 0.47
C VAL A 195 -16.18 11.48 0.67
N ASP A 196 -16.60 12.59 0.06
CA ASP A 196 -17.92 13.18 0.21
C ASP A 196 -18.98 12.38 -0.55
N SER A 197 -18.67 11.98 -1.78
CA SER A 197 -19.56 11.10 -2.56
C SER A 197 -19.36 9.62 -2.25
N SER A 198 -18.30 9.29 -1.51
CA SER A 198 -17.92 7.92 -1.15
C SER A 198 -17.78 7.01 -2.40
N SER A 199 -17.21 7.55 -3.48
CA SER A 199 -17.08 6.85 -4.77
C SER A 199 -15.73 7.07 -5.44
N TRP A 200 -15.30 6.09 -6.22
CA TRP A 200 -14.14 6.22 -7.11
C TRP A 200 -14.52 6.92 -8.42
N SER A 201 -13.63 7.77 -8.92
CA SER A 201 -13.70 8.29 -10.28
C SER A 201 -13.48 7.15 -11.29
N VAL A 202 -14.00 7.32 -12.51
CA VAL A 202 -13.65 6.42 -13.62
C VAL A 202 -12.12 6.42 -13.81
N PRO A 203 -11.47 5.25 -13.96
CA PRO A 203 -10.06 5.18 -14.29
C PRO A 203 -9.67 5.98 -15.53
N VAL A 204 -8.62 6.79 -15.44
CA VAL A 204 -8.08 7.58 -16.56
C VAL A 204 -6.59 7.29 -16.70
N SER A 205 -6.10 7.22 -17.94
CA SER A 205 -4.67 7.14 -18.27
C SER A 205 -4.27 8.37 -19.08
N GLU A 206 -3.29 9.12 -18.60
CA GLU A 206 -2.71 10.28 -19.31
C GLU A 206 -1.27 10.03 -19.79
N MET A 207 -0.71 8.85 -19.51
CA MET A 207 0.70 8.57 -19.77
C MET A 207 0.95 7.15 -20.26
N ILE A 208 1.78 7.04 -21.30
CA ILE A 208 2.33 5.77 -21.80
C ILE A 208 3.66 5.52 -21.11
N ALA A 209 3.62 4.70 -20.06
CA ALA A 209 4.78 4.34 -19.24
C ALA A 209 4.51 2.99 -18.55
N SER A 210 5.58 2.35 -18.07
CA SER A 210 5.54 1.11 -17.30
C SER A 210 6.54 1.14 -16.16
N GLY A 211 6.34 0.28 -15.18
CA GLY A 211 7.30 0.05 -14.10
C GLY A 211 6.82 0.63 -12.78
N ARG A 212 7.66 0.47 -11.75
CA ARG A 212 7.33 0.92 -10.40
C ARG A 212 7.15 2.43 -10.38
N LEU A 213 5.92 2.86 -10.14
CA LEU A 213 5.57 4.23 -9.82
C LEU A 213 5.31 4.37 -8.33
N VAL A 214 5.72 5.51 -7.79
CA VAL A 214 5.42 5.92 -6.42
C VAL A 214 4.69 7.25 -6.45
N VAL A 215 3.73 7.45 -5.54
CA VAL A 215 2.94 8.68 -5.46
C VAL A 215 2.91 9.24 -4.04
N GLY A 216 2.92 10.55 -3.91
CA GLY A 216 2.65 11.25 -2.65
C GLY A 216 1.83 12.50 -2.89
N MET A 217 1.10 12.92 -1.87
CA MET A 217 0.12 14.00 -1.95
C MET A 217 0.26 14.93 -0.74
N ASP A 218 -0.07 16.20 -0.94
CA ASP A 218 -0.15 17.20 0.11
C ASP A 218 -1.55 17.26 0.75
N GLU A 219 -1.76 18.14 1.74
CA GLU A 219 -3.07 18.22 2.41
C GLU A 219 -4.18 18.79 1.50
N ASP A 220 -3.82 19.52 0.44
CA ASP A 220 -4.74 20.14 -0.51
C ASP A 220 -5.10 19.23 -1.70
N GLY A 221 -4.52 18.03 -1.77
CA GLY A 221 -4.77 17.06 -2.83
C GLY A 221 -3.86 17.19 -4.06
N ASN A 222 -2.86 18.07 -4.04
CA ASN A 222 -1.84 18.09 -5.09
C ASN A 222 -0.90 16.90 -4.89
N ALA A 223 -0.63 16.15 -5.96
CA ALA A 223 0.23 14.98 -5.88
C ALA A 223 1.44 15.04 -6.82
N VAL A 224 2.45 14.26 -6.49
CA VAL A 224 3.61 14.01 -7.34
C VAL A 224 3.74 12.51 -7.53
N ALA A 225 3.75 12.07 -8.78
CA ALA A 225 4.13 10.72 -9.16
C ALA A 225 5.57 10.72 -9.63
N VAL A 226 6.32 9.69 -9.24
CA VAL A 226 7.72 9.50 -9.64
C VAL A 226 7.91 8.06 -10.12
N TRP A 227 8.59 7.89 -11.24
CA TRP A 227 8.87 6.58 -11.81
C TRP A 227 10.19 6.60 -12.58
N ARG A 228 10.56 5.44 -13.12
CA ARG A 228 11.68 5.29 -14.05
C ARG A 228 11.18 5.07 -15.46
N MET A 229 11.83 5.70 -16.43
CA MET A 229 11.59 5.41 -17.84
C MET A 229 12.89 5.52 -18.65
N PRO A 230 12.97 4.86 -19.82
CA PRO A 230 14.11 4.97 -20.71
C PRO A 230 14.41 6.43 -21.06
N LYS A 231 15.68 6.82 -20.96
CA LYS A 231 16.14 8.17 -21.27
C LYS A 231 16.95 8.23 -22.56
N SER A 232 17.06 9.43 -23.12
CA SER A 232 17.99 9.71 -24.22
C SER A 232 19.43 9.45 -23.75
N GLY A 233 20.20 8.68 -24.52
CA GLY A 233 21.57 8.29 -24.18
C GLY A 233 21.70 6.91 -23.52
N GLY A 234 20.59 6.21 -23.30
CA GLY A 234 20.56 4.83 -22.80
C GLY A 234 20.32 4.73 -21.29
N GLY A 235 19.83 3.56 -20.88
CA GLY A 235 19.41 3.29 -19.51
C GLY A 235 18.10 4.00 -19.12
N ASP A 236 17.75 3.86 -17.85
CA ASP A 236 16.58 4.55 -17.27
C ASP A 236 17.01 5.81 -16.53
N GLY A 237 16.17 6.84 -16.60
CA GLY A 237 16.22 8.02 -15.74
C GLY A 237 15.05 8.06 -14.76
N VAL A 238 15.11 8.97 -13.79
CA VAL A 238 14.01 9.25 -12.85
C VAL A 238 13.20 10.41 -13.39
N TYR A 239 11.89 10.24 -13.46
CA TYR A 239 10.95 11.22 -13.96
C TYR A 239 9.86 11.49 -12.94
N ALA A 240 9.36 12.72 -12.93
CA ALA A 240 8.24 13.13 -12.09
C ALA A 240 7.15 13.82 -12.90
N SER A 241 5.91 13.70 -12.44
CA SER A 241 4.77 14.48 -12.93
C SER A 241 3.92 14.94 -11.76
N ARG A 242 3.40 16.16 -11.86
CA ARG A 242 2.56 16.79 -10.84
C ARG A 242 1.09 16.65 -11.22
N TYR A 243 0.29 16.14 -10.28
CA TYR A 243 -1.15 16.06 -10.35
C TYR A 243 -1.79 17.32 -9.76
N ASN A 244 -2.69 17.92 -10.52
CA ASN A 244 -3.52 19.03 -10.08
C ASN A 244 -5.00 18.61 -10.11
N PRO A 245 -5.65 18.37 -8.96
CA PRO A 245 -7.05 17.96 -8.91
C PRO A 245 -8.01 19.04 -9.46
N ALA A 246 -7.61 20.31 -9.46
CA ALA A 246 -8.42 21.42 -9.97
C ALA A 246 -8.33 21.60 -11.50
N ALA A 247 -7.52 20.79 -12.19
CA ALA A 247 -7.44 20.85 -13.65
C ALA A 247 -8.74 20.32 -14.30
N ALA A 248 -9.15 20.95 -15.40
CA ALA A 248 -10.42 20.61 -16.05
C ALA A 248 -10.36 19.36 -16.95
N ASN A 249 -9.18 19.04 -17.51
CA ASN A 249 -9.04 18.02 -18.55
C ASN A 249 -7.78 17.16 -18.40
N VAL A 250 -6.62 17.80 -18.23
CA VAL A 250 -5.31 17.15 -18.11
C VAL A 250 -4.85 17.35 -16.69
N PHE A 251 -4.87 16.29 -15.90
CA PHE A 251 -4.59 16.35 -14.47
C PHE A 251 -3.09 16.29 -14.17
N TRP A 252 -2.32 15.59 -15.00
CA TRP A 252 -0.90 15.39 -14.82
C TRP A 252 -0.08 16.31 -15.73
N SER A 253 0.97 16.93 -15.17
CA SER A 253 1.94 17.68 -15.96
C SER A 253 2.71 16.77 -16.92
N SER A 254 3.32 17.36 -17.96
CA SER A 254 4.31 16.61 -18.74
C SER A 254 5.44 16.09 -17.84
N PRO A 255 5.97 14.87 -18.09
CA PRO A 255 7.07 14.33 -17.29
C PRO A 255 8.33 15.18 -17.30
N GLU A 256 8.86 15.47 -16.12
CA GLU A 256 10.11 16.17 -15.90
C GLU A 256 11.20 15.18 -15.44
N ARG A 257 12.35 15.17 -16.11
CA ARG A 257 13.49 14.32 -15.71
C ARG A 257 14.22 14.95 -14.52
N LEU A 258 14.44 14.17 -13.46
CA LEU A 258 15.10 14.61 -12.24
C LEU A 258 16.60 14.31 -12.20
N ASP A 259 17.04 13.21 -12.82
CA ASP A 259 18.46 12.84 -12.84
C ASP A 259 19.22 13.55 -13.96
N THR A 260 20.48 13.91 -13.70
CA THR A 260 21.33 14.64 -14.66
C THR A 260 22.48 13.80 -15.22
N LEU A 261 22.75 12.64 -14.61
CA LEU A 261 23.87 11.78 -14.97
C LEU A 261 23.48 10.75 -16.06
N PRO A 262 24.45 10.22 -16.82
CA PRO A 262 24.17 9.26 -17.90
C PRO A 262 23.85 7.85 -17.39
N GLY A 263 24.33 7.43 -16.21
CA GLY A 263 24.13 6.07 -15.70
C GLY A 263 22.66 5.72 -15.43
N THR A 264 22.31 4.43 -15.45
CA THR A 264 20.96 3.97 -15.07
C THR A 264 20.69 4.27 -13.59
N THR A 265 19.50 4.76 -13.28
CA THR A 265 19.06 4.99 -11.90
C THR A 265 18.43 3.73 -11.28
N GLY A 266 18.51 3.58 -9.97
CA GLY A 266 17.71 2.64 -9.18
C GLY A 266 16.30 3.21 -8.92
N ASP A 267 15.44 2.39 -8.31
CA ASP A 267 14.05 2.76 -8.03
C ASP A 267 13.96 4.00 -7.12
N PRO A 268 13.16 5.01 -7.49
CA PRO A 268 12.98 6.18 -6.67
C PRO A 268 12.12 5.86 -5.45
N VAL A 269 12.39 6.58 -4.37
CA VAL A 269 11.46 6.75 -3.25
C VAL A 269 11.16 8.22 -3.08
N LEU A 270 9.96 8.54 -2.62
CA LEU A 270 9.53 9.91 -2.39
C LEU A 270 8.95 10.10 -1.00
N ALA A 271 9.02 11.33 -0.52
CA ALA A 271 8.28 11.81 0.63
C ALA A 271 7.70 13.19 0.30
N VAL A 272 6.42 13.39 0.63
CA VAL A 272 5.71 14.66 0.48
C VAL A 272 5.23 15.08 1.86
N ASN A 273 5.40 16.34 2.21
CA ASN A 273 4.81 16.87 3.45
C ASN A 273 3.46 17.57 3.16
N ALA A 274 2.75 17.92 4.23
CA ALA A 274 1.45 18.61 4.17
C ALA A 274 1.43 19.88 3.30
N ALA A 275 2.57 20.56 3.14
CA ALA A 275 2.70 21.80 2.36
C ALA A 275 3.16 21.58 0.91
N GLY A 276 3.21 20.33 0.44
CA GLY A 276 3.65 19.97 -0.93
C GLY A 276 5.16 19.90 -1.13
N ASN A 277 5.97 20.13 -0.09
CA ASN A 277 7.41 19.94 -0.18
C ASN A 277 7.72 18.47 -0.44
N THR A 278 8.30 18.21 -1.61
CA THR A 278 8.54 16.85 -2.08
C THR A 278 10.03 16.58 -2.18
N PHE A 279 10.48 15.52 -1.52
CA PHE A 279 11.83 14.98 -1.70
C PHE A 279 11.74 13.67 -2.46
N VAL A 280 12.57 13.53 -3.48
CA VAL A 280 12.72 12.30 -4.25
C VAL A 280 14.16 11.86 -4.12
N SER A 281 14.41 10.58 -3.82
CA SER A 281 15.78 10.04 -3.79
C SER A 281 15.90 8.75 -4.59
N TRP A 282 17.07 8.53 -5.16
CA TRP A 282 17.40 7.34 -5.96
C TRP A 282 18.88 6.99 -5.82
N ILE A 283 19.23 5.76 -6.20
CA ILE A 283 20.63 5.32 -6.31
C ILE A 283 21.08 5.48 -7.76
N GLN A 284 22.29 5.96 -8.01
CA GLN A 284 22.85 6.04 -9.36
C GLN A 284 24.38 5.99 -9.28
N SER A 285 25.04 5.50 -10.32
CA SER A 285 26.49 5.61 -10.39
C SER A 285 26.93 7.06 -10.62
N ASP A 286 27.85 7.54 -9.80
CA ASP A 286 28.52 8.85 -9.96
C ASP A 286 29.74 8.82 -10.88
N GLY A 287 30.00 7.66 -11.51
CA GLY A 287 31.20 7.38 -12.31
C GLY A 287 32.29 6.62 -11.55
N THR A 288 32.17 6.46 -10.23
CA THR A 288 33.11 5.69 -9.40
C THR A 288 32.42 4.63 -8.54
N THR A 289 31.26 4.95 -7.97
CA THR A 289 30.45 4.07 -7.13
C THR A 289 28.97 4.39 -7.27
N ASP A 290 28.13 3.57 -6.65
CA ASP A 290 26.71 3.86 -6.51
C ASP A 290 26.48 4.80 -5.33
N SER A 291 25.91 5.96 -5.62
CA SER A 291 25.68 7.05 -4.67
C SER A 291 24.17 7.32 -4.55
N VAL A 292 23.75 7.84 -3.39
CA VAL A 292 22.37 8.30 -3.18
C VAL A 292 22.26 9.74 -3.64
N PHE A 293 21.37 9.99 -4.58
CA PHE A 293 21.00 11.31 -5.07
C PHE A 293 19.62 11.69 -4.55
N ALA A 294 19.36 12.99 -4.47
CA ALA A 294 18.05 13.51 -4.15
C ALA A 294 17.72 14.77 -4.96
N SER A 295 16.44 14.94 -5.24
CA SER A 295 15.87 16.17 -5.79
C SER A 295 14.80 16.70 -4.84
N TYR A 296 14.69 18.02 -4.76
CA TYR A 296 13.65 18.72 -4.03
C TYR A 296 12.73 19.39 -5.05
N LEU A 297 11.44 19.06 -4.97
CA LEU A 297 10.39 19.64 -5.81
C LEU A 297 9.50 20.50 -4.92
N LYS A 298 9.22 21.69 -5.42
CA LYS A 298 8.23 22.62 -4.90
C LYS A 298 7.12 22.80 -5.95
#